data_AF-Q05JZ9-F1
#
_entry.id   AF-Q05JZ9-F1
#
_cell.length_a   1.000
_cell.length_b   1.000
_cell.length_c   1.000
_cell.angle_alpha   90.00
_cell.angle_beta   90.00
_cell.angle_gamma   90.00
#
_symmetry.space_group_name_H-M   'P 1'
#
loop_
_entity.id
_entity.type
_entity.pdbx_description
1 polymer ?
#
loop_
_entity_poly.entity_id
_entity_poly.type
_entity_poly.pdbx_seq_one_letter_code
_entity_poly.pdbx_strand_id
1 'polypeptide(L)' 'MAFVSSGYNPDKPMENRITDIGPRHFEEFYPPVIKANKGKWLYHEILEPGILVHV' A
#
# COMPACT_ATOMS: atom_id res chain seq x y z
N MET A 1 22.68 -21.99 13.21
CA MET A 1 21.59 -21.52 12.33
C MET A 1 21.87 -22.04 10.93
N ALA A 2 20.87 -22.54 10.21
CA ALA A 2 21.02 -23.05 8.84
C ALA A 2 20.48 -22.03 7.84
N PHE A 3 21.10 -21.98 6.65
CA PHE A 3 20.61 -21.16 5.55
C PHE A 3 19.47 -21.88 4.82
N VAL A 4 18.36 -21.19 4.57
CA VAL A 4 17.23 -21.66 3.76
C VAL A 4 17.03 -20.69 2.61
N SER A 5 17.16 -21.17 1.37
CA SER A 5 17.04 -20.34 0.16
C SER A 5 15.58 -19.93 -0.11
N SER A 6 15.40 -18.74 -0.66
CA SER A 6 14.11 -18.23 -1.15
C SER A 6 13.71 -18.73 -2.54
N GLY A 7 14.60 -19.48 -3.21
CA GLY A 7 14.45 -19.89 -4.62
C GLY A 7 15.33 -19.12 -5.61
N TYR A 8 16.11 -18.15 -5.13
CA TYR A 8 17.12 -17.43 -5.92
C TYR A 8 18.30 -18.34 -6.31
N ASN A 9 18.79 -18.20 -7.56
CA ASN A 9 19.97 -18.92 -8.07
C ASN A 9 21.18 -17.97 -8.19
N PRO A 10 22.25 -18.15 -7.39
CA PRO A 10 23.44 -17.30 -7.45
C PRO A 10 24.24 -17.45 -8.75
N ASP A 11 24.21 -18.61 -9.40
CA ASP A 11 24.92 -18.86 -10.66
C ASP A 11 24.21 -18.23 -11.87
N LYS A 12 22.90 -17.94 -11.71
CA LYS A 12 22.06 -17.30 -12.73
C LYS A 12 21.30 -16.10 -12.13
N PRO A 13 22.00 -15.02 -11.75
CA PRO A 13 21.45 -13.94 -10.93
C PRO A 13 20.40 -13.07 -11.63
N MET A 14 20.22 -13.24 -12.94
CA MET A 14 19.22 -12.53 -13.76
C MET A 14 17.98 -13.38 -14.02
N GLU A 15 18.02 -14.69 -13.77
CA GLU A 15 16.88 -15.58 -13.93
C GLU A 15 15.81 -15.25 -12.86
N ASN A 16 14.54 -15.13 -13.27
CA ASN A 16 13.40 -14.77 -12.40
C ASN A 16 13.53 -13.43 -11.66
N ARG A 17 14.40 -12.52 -12.14
CA ARG A 17 14.53 -11.19 -11.55
C ARG A 17 13.36 -10.29 -11.99
N ILE A 18 12.64 -9.74 -11.01
CA ILE A 18 11.61 -8.71 -11.22
C ILE A 18 12.19 -7.37 -10.73
N THR A 19 12.27 -6.36 -11.60
CA THR A 19 12.77 -5.00 -11.27
C THR A 19 11.79 -3.92 -11.69
N ASP A 20 12.03 -2.70 -11.21
CA ASP A 20 11.34 -1.47 -11.67
C ASP A 20 9.81 -1.48 -11.51
N ILE A 21 9.29 -2.29 -10.57
CA ILE A 21 7.85 -2.46 -10.32
C ILE A 21 7.18 -1.25 -9.67
N GLY A 22 7.95 -0.36 -9.05
CA GLY A 22 7.41 0.74 -8.25
C GLY A 22 6.64 0.28 -7.00
N PRO A 23 5.97 1.21 -6.30
CA PRO A 23 5.11 0.88 -5.17
C PRO A 23 3.76 0.32 -5.64
N ARG A 24 3.08 -0.39 -4.74
CA ARG A 24 1.66 -0.76 -4.92
C ARG A 24 0.82 0.51 -5.06
N HIS A 25 -0.25 0.46 -5.86
CA HIS A 25 -1.10 1.61 -6.04
C HIS A 25 -1.91 1.86 -4.77
N PHE A 26 -1.88 3.08 -4.21
CA PHE A 26 -2.49 3.36 -2.90
C PHE A 26 -4.00 3.05 -2.85
N GLU A 27 -4.70 3.10 -3.99
CA GLU A 27 -6.14 2.79 -4.06
C GLU A 27 -6.49 1.34 -3.76
N GLU A 28 -5.51 0.44 -3.80
CA GLU A 28 -5.67 -0.95 -3.37
C GLU A 28 -5.90 -1.07 -1.86
N PHE A 29 -5.49 -0.05 -1.09
CA PHE A 29 -5.60 -0.05 0.37
C PHE A 29 -6.68 0.90 0.89
N TYR A 30 -7.45 1.54 0.00
CA TYR A 30 -8.51 2.44 0.45
C TYR A 30 -9.65 1.67 1.12
N PRO A 31 -10.12 2.13 2.29
CA PRO A 31 -11.42 1.73 2.80
C PRO A 31 -12.51 2.09 1.78
N PRO A 32 -13.60 1.29 1.66
CA PRO A 32 -14.65 1.53 0.67
C PRO A 32 -15.23 2.96 0.70
N VAL A 33 -15.43 3.54 1.90
CA VAL A 33 -15.93 4.90 2.07
C VAL A 33 -14.97 5.97 1.54
N ILE A 34 -13.66 5.77 1.66
CA ILE A 34 -12.66 6.71 1.13
C ILE A 34 -12.63 6.63 -0.39
N LYS A 35 -12.65 5.42 -0.96
CA LYS A 35 -12.62 5.21 -2.41
C LYS A 35 -13.84 5.83 -3.10
N ALA A 36 -15.03 5.67 -2.52
CA ALA A 36 -16.28 6.20 -3.08
C ALA A 36 -16.36 7.75 -3.05
N ASN A 37 -15.73 8.38 -2.04
CA ASN A 37 -15.86 9.81 -1.77
C ASN A 37 -14.59 10.62 -2.08
N LYS A 38 -13.53 9.99 -2.61
CA LYS A 38 -12.28 10.68 -2.97
C LYS A 38 -12.54 11.87 -3.90
N GLY A 39 -12.11 13.05 -3.46
CA GLY A 39 -12.27 14.31 -4.20
C GLY A 39 -13.66 14.95 -4.08
N LYS A 40 -14.54 14.42 -3.21
CA LYS A 40 -15.93 14.89 -3.03
C LYS A 40 -16.25 15.35 -1.60
N TRP A 41 -15.24 15.49 -0.74
CA TRP A 41 -15.42 15.97 0.63
C TRP A 41 -15.87 17.44 0.64
N LEU A 42 -16.89 17.73 1.43
CA LEU A 42 -17.52 19.02 1.64
C LEU A 42 -16.92 19.76 2.84
N TYR A 43 -16.80 19.10 4.00
CA TYR A 43 -16.25 19.70 5.22
C TYR A 43 -15.69 18.65 6.18
N HIS A 44 -15.03 19.12 7.24
CA HIS A 44 -14.57 18.27 8.34
C HIS A 44 -14.85 18.91 9.70
N GLU A 45 -14.93 18.08 10.73
CA GLU A 45 -15.09 18.51 12.12
C GLU A 45 -14.17 17.71 13.05
N ILE A 46 -13.61 18.39 14.05
CA ILE A 46 -12.84 17.77 15.13
C ILE A 46 -13.81 17.51 16.27
N LEU A 47 -14.14 16.24 16.49
CA LEU A 47 -15.09 15.86 17.55
C LEU A 47 -14.42 15.92 18.93
N GLU A 48 -13.24 15.31 19.03
CA GLU A 48 -12.44 15.18 20.26
C GLU A 48 -10.95 15.05 19.89
N PRO A 49 -10.00 15.20 20.84
CA PRO A 49 -8.58 15.02 20.57
C PRO A 49 -8.25 13.64 19.96
N GLY A 50 -7.81 13.64 18.71
CA GLY A 50 -7.47 12.43 17.96
C GLY A 50 -8.62 11.82 17.14
N ILE A 51 -9.81 12.44 17.13
CA ILE A 51 -11.00 11.95 16.39
C ILE A 51 -11.52 13.03 15.44
N LEU A 52 -11.72 12.65 14.17
CA LEU A 52 -12.16 13.52 13.08
C LEU A 52 -13.32 12.88 12.32
N VAL A 53 -14.19 13.71 11.75
CA VAL A 53 -15.19 13.29 10.77
C VAL A 53 -15.06 14.11 9.49
N HIS A 54 -15.20 13.48 8.34
CA HIS A 54 -15.27 14.12 7.03
C HIS A 54 -16.62 13.79 6.39
N VAL A 55 -17.24 14.78 5.75
CA VAL A 55 -18.50 14.68 5.02
C VAL A 55 -18.28 15.13 3.59
#